data_AF-A0A1F8BXH0-F1
#
_entry.id   AF-A0A1F8BXH0-F1
#
_cell.length_a   1.000
_cell.length_b   1.000
_cell.length_c   1.000
_cell.angle_alpha   90.00
_cell.angle_beta   90.00
_cell.angle_gamma   90.00
#
_symmetry.space_group_name_H-M   'P 1'
#
loop_
_entity.id
_entity.type
_entity.pdbx_description
1 polymer ?
#
loop_
_entity_poly.entity_id
_entity_poly.type
_entity_poly.pdbx_seq_one_letter_code
_entity_poly.pdbx_strand_id
1 'polypeptide(L)'
;MAMVRMQILVDPELREDILAYADEYDLSISELAREAFGDKVKPKKRGKGNAGDTLLKMAAHGFKGGPRDLATNDEYLYGKDAP
;
A
#
# COMPACT_ATOMS: atom_id res chain seq x y z
N MET A 1 11.40 9.56 -2.91
CA MET A 1 11.78 8.16 -3.20
C MET A 1 12.85 8.23 -4.28
N ALA A 2 14.03 7.66 -4.06
CA ALA A 2 15.12 7.77 -5.04
C ALA A 2 14.86 6.89 -6.27
N MET A 3 15.29 7.35 -7.45
CA MET A 3 15.17 6.59 -8.70
C MET A 3 16.12 5.39 -8.67
N VAL A 4 15.59 4.18 -8.90
CA VAL A 4 16.40 2.95 -8.94
C VAL A 4 16.81 2.69 -10.38
N ARG A 5 18.11 2.58 -10.64
CA ARG A 5 18.64 2.17 -11.95
C ARG A 5 18.43 0.66 -12.12
N MET A 6 17.85 0.26 -13.25
CA MET A 6 17.63 -1.14 -13.59
C MET A 6 18.23 -1.45 -14.97
N GLN A 7 18.79 -2.65 -15.11
CA GLN A 7 19.26 -3.20 -16.38
C GLN A 7 18.51 -4.51 -16.61
N ILE A 8 18.05 -4.73 -17.83
CA ILE A 8 17.27 -5.91 -18.21
C ILE A 8 17.92 -6.51 -19.45
N LEU A 9 18.12 -7.83 -19.43
CA LEU A 9 18.45 -8.58 -20.64
C LEU A 9 17.15 -8.85 -21.40
N VAL A 10 17.14 -8.50 -22.67
CA VAL A 10 16.00 -8.70 -23.58
C VAL A 10 16.47 -9.49 -24.79
N ASP A 11 15.56 -10.31 -25.32
CA ASP A 11 15.83 -11.07 -26.54
C ASP A 11 16.11 -10.13 -27.72
N PRO A 12 16.98 -10.53 -28.66
CA PRO A 12 17.35 -9.69 -29.80
C PRO A 12 16.14 -9.28 -30.66
N GLU A 13 15.22 -10.20 -30.91
CA GLU A 13 13.99 -9.95 -31.70
C GLU A 13 13.13 -8.88 -31.03
N LEU A 14 12.89 -9.03 -29.72
CA LEU A 14 12.13 -8.05 -28.94
C LEU A 14 12.81 -6.67 -28.89
N ARG A 15 14.14 -6.62 -28.95
CA ARG A 15 14.89 -5.37 -29.02
C ARG A 15 14.66 -4.64 -30.35
N GLU A 16 14.61 -5.37 -31.46
CA GLU A 16 14.32 -4.78 -32.77
C GLU A 16 12.91 -4.22 -32.83
N ASP A 17 11.93 -4.97 -32.31
CA ASP A 17 10.54 -4.51 -32.23
C ASP A 17 10.41 -3.23 -31.38
N ILE A 18 11.09 -3.17 -30.23
CA ILE A 18 11.09 -1.99 -29.37
C ILE A 18 11.69 -0.77 -30.07
N LEU A 19 12.77 -0.96 -30.86
CA LEU A 19 13.40 0.12 -31.62
C LEU A 19 12.48 0.64 -32.73
N ALA A 20 11.87 -0.27 -33.50
CA ALA A 20 10.93 0.10 -34.54
C ALA A 20 9.73 0.90 -34.00
N TYR A 21 9.20 0.47 -32.85
CA TYR A 21 8.10 1.16 -32.19
C TYR A 21 8.54 2.50 -31.58
N ALA A 22 9.75 2.59 -31.03
CA ALA A 22 10.28 3.86 -30.53
C ALA A 22 10.41 4.90 -31.66
N ASP A 23 10.88 4.48 -32.83
CA ASP A 23 11.01 5.33 -34.01
C ASP A 23 9.64 5.75 -34.58
N GLU A 24 8.64 4.86 -34.60
CA GLU A 24 7.30 5.16 -35.11
C GLU A 24 6.59 6.25 -34.29
N TYR A 25 6.79 6.26 -32.98
CA TYR A 25 6.10 7.16 -32.05
C TYR A 25 6.96 8.34 -31.56
N ASP A 26 8.20 8.50 -32.06
CA ASP A 26 9.17 9.52 -31.64
C ASP A 26 9.42 9.51 -30.11
N LEU A 27 9.48 8.32 -29.52
CA LEU A 27 9.67 8.11 -28.09
C LEU A 27 11.05 7.53 -27.81
N SER A 28 11.63 7.87 -26.67
CA SER A 28 12.82 7.15 -26.22
C SER A 28 12.45 5.73 -25.77
N ILE A 29 13.36 4.77 -25.98
CA ILE A 29 13.22 3.38 -25.50
C ILE A 29 12.87 3.34 -24.00
N SER A 30 13.43 4.26 -23.22
CA SER A 30 13.20 4.36 -21.78
C SER A 30 11.79 4.83 -21.43
N GLU A 31 11.20 5.72 -22.23
CA GLU A 31 9.82 6.17 -22.06
C GLU A 31 8.84 5.08 -22.43
N LEU A 32 9.04 4.45 -23.58
CA LEU A 32 8.24 3.32 -24.04
C LEU A 32 8.23 2.19 -23.01
N ALA A 33 9.40 1.83 -22.46
CA ALA A 33 9.48 0.84 -21.39
C ALA A 33 8.69 1.28 -20.14
N ARG A 34 8.81 2.55 -19.72
CA ARG A 34 8.07 3.05 -18.54
C ARG A 34 6.56 3.03 -18.75
N GLU A 35 6.08 3.37 -19.93
CA GLU A 35 4.65 3.35 -20.26
C GLU A 35 4.12 1.91 -20.26
N ALA A 36 4.80 1.02 -20.99
CA ALA A 36 4.44 -0.39 -21.07
C ALA A 36 4.45 -1.10 -19.70
N PHE A 37 5.44 -0.80 -18.84
CA PHE A 37 5.51 -1.36 -17.49
C PHE A 37 4.58 -0.63 -16.51
N GLY A 38 4.37 0.67 -16.66
CA GLY A 38 3.51 1.48 -15.79
C GLY A 38 2.05 1.00 -15.85
N ASP A 39 1.57 0.70 -17.05
CA ASP A 39 0.21 0.20 -17.26
C ASP A 39 0.03 -1.23 -16.75
N LYS A 40 1.03 -2.09 -16.96
CA LYS A 40 0.95 -3.52 -16.59
C LYS A 40 1.25 -3.76 -15.11
N VAL A 41 2.14 -2.96 -14.53
CA VAL A 41 2.53 -3.08 -13.12
C VAL A 41 1.73 -2.08 -12.33
N LYS A 42 0.46 -2.41 -12.05
CA LYS A 42 -0.28 -1.71 -10.98
C LYS A 42 0.62 -1.76 -9.74
N PRO A 43 0.96 -0.61 -9.13
CA PRO A 43 1.75 -0.64 -7.92
C PRO A 43 0.99 -1.52 -6.96
N LYS A 44 1.58 -2.66 -6.58
CA LYS A 44 1.05 -3.48 -5.49
C LYS A 44 1.06 -2.51 -4.33
N LYS A 45 -0.10 -1.92 -4.01
CA LYS A 45 -0.27 -1.04 -2.86
C LYS A 45 0.25 -1.90 -1.73
N ARG A 46 1.50 -1.69 -1.31
CA ARG A 46 2.00 -2.25 -0.07
C ARG A 46 0.95 -1.74 0.89
N GLY A 47 0.12 -2.65 1.39
CA GLY A 47 -0.90 -2.34 2.36
C GLY A 47 -0.19 -1.84 3.59
N LYS A 48 0.27 -0.59 3.55
CA LYS A 48 0.29 0.27 4.70
C LYS A 48 -1.20 0.46 4.96
N GLY A 49 -1.81 -0.53 5.61
CA GLY A 49 -3.00 -0.24 6.39
C GLY A 49 -2.62 0.99 7.18
N ASN A 50 -3.31 2.09 6.90
CA ASN A 50 -3.12 3.32 7.63
C ASN A 50 -3.19 2.90 9.11
N ALA A 51 -2.14 3.16 9.89
CA ALA A 51 -2.13 2.75 11.29
C ALA A 51 -3.40 3.25 12.00
N GLY A 52 -3.92 4.42 11.57
CA GLY A 52 -5.22 4.94 11.97
C GLY A 52 -6.40 4.02 11.66
N ASP A 53 -6.47 3.39 10.48
CA ASP A 53 -7.57 2.47 10.13
C ASP A 53 -7.52 1.18 10.95
N THR A 54 -6.32 0.71 11.27
CA THR A 54 -6.13 -0.44 12.16
C THR A 54 -6.53 -0.10 13.59
N LEU A 55 -6.14 1.08 14.08
CA LEU A 55 -6.54 1.59 15.39
C LEU A 55 -8.05 1.84 15.49
N LEU A 56 -8.67 2.38 14.44
CA LEU A 56 -10.13 2.56 14.34
C LEU A 56 -10.88 1.22 14.39
N LYS A 57 -10.37 0.19 13.71
CA LYS A 57 -10.94 -1.17 13.81
C LYS A 57 -10.81 -1.74 15.22
N MET A 58 -9.66 -1.55 15.87
CA MET A 58 -9.47 -1.98 17.26
C MET A 58 -10.40 -1.25 18.22
N ALA A 59 -10.55 0.07 18.08
CA ALA A 59 -11.48 0.88 18.87
C ALA A 59 -12.94 0.47 18.65
N ALA A 60 -13.35 0.22 17.40
CA ALA A 60 -14.70 -0.24 17.07
C ALA A 60 -15.06 -1.60 17.70
N HIS A 61 -14.06 -2.45 17.95
CA HIS A 61 -14.25 -3.74 18.62
C HIS A 61 -14.05 -3.69 20.15
N GLY A 62 -13.43 -2.64 20.68
CA GLY A 62 -13.20 -2.45 22.12
C GLY A 62 -14.45 -2.09 22.94
N PHE A 63 -15.51 -1.60 22.31
CA PHE A 63 -16.74 -1.15 22.98
C PHE A 63 -17.91 -2.15 22.95
N LYS A 64 -17.65 -3.46 22.79
CA LYS A 64 -18.71 -4.47 22.94
C LYS A 64 -18.98 -4.75 24.42
N GLY A 65 -19.78 -3.88 25.05
CA GLY A 65 -20.46 -4.18 26.33
C GLY A 65 -19.89 -3.54 27.60
N GLY A 66 -18.99 -2.56 27.49
CA GLY A 66 -18.51 -1.79 28.66
C GLY A 66 -19.50 -0.74 29.15
N PRO A 67 -19.45 -0.33 30.43
CA PRO A 67 -20.30 0.73 30.97
C PRO A 67 -20.10 2.03 30.19
N ARG A 68 -21.22 2.70 29.89
CA ARG A 68 -21.29 3.91 29.06
C ARG A 68 -20.58 5.11 29.69
N ASP A 69 -20.39 5.06 31.00
CA ASP A 69 -19.69 6.04 31.80
C ASP A 69 -18.70 5.32 32.72
N LEU A 70 -17.41 5.59 32.50
CA LEU A 70 -16.31 5.07 33.32
C LEU A 70 -15.98 6.03 34.47
N ALA A 71 -16.47 7.28 34.45
CA ALA A 71 -16.17 8.27 35.47
C ALA A 71 -17.02 8.09 36.74
N THR A 72 -18.14 7.36 36.66
CA THR A 72 -19.08 7.14 37.78
C THR A 72 -19.15 5.68 38.25
N ASN A 73 -18.43 4.75 37.62
CA ASN A 73 -18.50 3.32 37.92
C ASN A 73 -17.13 2.77 38.31
N ASP A 74 -16.60 3.13 39.47
CA ASP A 74 -15.29 2.63 39.96
C ASP A 74 -15.21 1.10 40.13
N GLU A 75 -16.34 0.38 40.03
CA GLU A 75 -16.43 -1.08 40.08
C GLU A 75 -15.49 -1.81 39.09
N TYR A 76 -15.22 -1.23 37.91
CA TYR A 76 -14.31 -1.85 36.94
C TYR A 76 -12.82 -1.70 37.33
N LEU A 77 -12.49 -0.76 38.23
CA LEU A 77 -11.13 -0.55 38.74
C LEU A 77 -10.83 -1.46 39.94
N TYR A 78 -11.80 -1.62 40.84
CA TYR A 78 -11.56 -2.24 42.14
C TYR A 78 -12.13 -3.66 42.29
N GLY A 79 -12.96 -4.12 41.34
CA GLY A 79 -13.54 -5.47 41.38
C GLY A 79 -14.52 -5.66 42.55
N LYS A 80 -15.23 -6.80 42.58
CA LYS A 80 -16.30 -7.09 43.55
C LYS A 80 -15.85 -7.25 45.00
N ASP A 81 -14.54 -7.24 45.23
CA ASP A 81 -13.90 -7.44 46.54
C ASP A 81 -13.15 -6.18 47.01
N ALA A 82 -13.54 -5.00 46.53
CA ALA A 82 -13.09 -3.73 47.12
C ALA A 82 -13.52 -3.67 48.61
N PRO A 83 -12.63 -3.29 49.55
CA PRO A 83 -12.90 -3.32 50.99
C PRO A 83 -14.04 -2.41 51.43
#